data_AF-A0A846DGI8-F1
#
_entry.id   AF-A0A846DGI8-F1
#
_cell.length_a   1.000
_cell.length_b   1.000
_cell.length_c   1.000
_cell.angle_alpha   90.00
_cell.angle_beta   90.00
_cell.angle_gamma   90.00
#
_symmetry.space_group_name_H-M   'P 1'
#
loop_
_entity.id
_entity.type
_entity.pdbx_description
1 polymer ?
#
loop_
_entity_poly.entity_id
_entity_poly.type
_entity_poly.pdbx_seq_one_letter_code
_entity_poly.pdbx_strand_id
1 'polypeptide(L)'
;MIPQEMLEHLIKQVAAFAPSKVLQRTEKTVDEIILESDIDGTAYYLVRRTPRVNCEIHLSPREKAIAKLVAQGLSNKSIGKRLGIAHWTVATHLRRIFVKLNVNSRTAMITRLLEENVLQG
;
A
#
# COMPACT_ATOMS: atom_id res chain seq x y z
N MET A 1 -25.70 -22.04 -1.85
CA MET A 1 -24.98 -23.29 -2.17
C MET A 1 -24.91 -23.35 -3.69
N ILE A 2 -23.71 -23.34 -4.29
CA ILE A 2 -23.59 -23.37 -5.75
C ILE A 2 -23.85 -24.81 -6.22
N PRO A 3 -24.70 -25.06 -7.23
CA PRO A 3 -24.93 -26.40 -7.76
C PRO A 3 -23.64 -27.03 -8.29
N GLN A 4 -23.41 -28.33 -8.02
CA GLN A 4 -22.14 -29.01 -8.35
C GLN A 4 -21.81 -28.98 -9.86
N GLU A 5 -22.83 -29.05 -10.72
CA GLU A 5 -22.66 -28.93 -12.18
C GLU A 5 -22.08 -27.57 -12.60
N MET A 6 -22.42 -26.51 -11.87
CA MET A 6 -21.86 -25.17 -12.12
C MET A 6 -20.39 -25.07 -11.74
N LEU A 7 -19.98 -25.76 -10.67
CA LEU A 7 -18.58 -25.81 -10.26
C LEU A 7 -17.73 -26.55 -11.31
N GLU A 8 -18.23 -27.67 -11.83
CA GLU A 8 -17.55 -28.42 -12.89
C GLU A 8 -17.45 -27.65 -14.21
N HIS A 9 -18.50 -26.91 -14.57
CA HIS A 9 -18.49 -26.07 -15.76
C HIS A 9 -17.46 -24.93 -15.65
N LEU A 10 -17.41 -24.27 -14.49
CA LEU A 10 -16.42 -23.24 -14.18
C LEU A 10 -14.99 -23.79 -14.23
N ILE A 11 -14.74 -24.99 -13.67
CA ILE A 11 -13.41 -25.62 -13.68
C ILE A 11 -12.96 -25.94 -15.11
N LYS A 12 -13.86 -26.47 -15.95
CA LYS A 12 -13.55 -26.80 -17.35
C LYS A 12 -13.26 -25.55 -18.20
N GLN A 13 -13.99 -24.45 -17.98
CA GLN A 13 -13.76 -23.19 -18.69
C GLN A 13 -12.45 -22.51 -18.28
N VAL A 14 -12.12 -22.53 -16.98
CA VAL A 14 -10.85 -21.99 -16.46
C VAL A 14 -9.65 -22.79 -17.02
N ALA A 15 -9.77 -24.11 -17.15
CA ALA A 15 -8.70 -24.96 -17.71
C ALA A 15 -8.47 -24.77 -19.23
N ALA A 16 -9.48 -24.28 -19.96
CA ALA A 16 -9.44 -24.10 -21.41
C ALA A 16 -8.88 -22.73 -21.85
N PHE A 17 -8.74 -21.76 -20.94
CA PHE A 17 -8.33 -20.40 -21.28
C PHE A 17 -6.84 -20.17 -20.98
N ALA A 18 -6.04 -19.97 -22.04
CA ALA A 18 -4.69 -19.42 -21.90
C ALA A 18 -4.78 -17.94 -21.44
N PRO A 19 -3.97 -17.49 -20.47
CA PRO A 19 -4.16 -16.20 -19.82
C PRO A 19 -3.59 -15.08 -20.69
N SER A 20 -4.42 -14.28 -21.37
CA SER A 20 -3.96 -13.03 -22.01
C SER A 20 -5.11 -12.11 -22.42
N LYS A 21 -5.56 -11.24 -21.52
CA LYS A 21 -6.05 -9.89 -21.89
C LYS A 21 -5.94 -8.96 -20.68
N VAL A 22 -4.85 -8.17 -20.68
CA VAL A 22 -4.58 -7.11 -19.72
C VAL A 22 -5.53 -5.95 -20.01
N LEU A 23 -6.47 -5.64 -19.12
CA LEU A 23 -7.22 -4.38 -19.19
C LEU A 23 -6.27 -3.23 -18.89
N GLN A 24 -6.11 -2.32 -19.84
CA GLN A 24 -5.45 -1.05 -19.60
C GLN A 24 -6.34 -0.12 -18.78
N ARG A 25 -5.83 0.18 -17.58
CA ARG A 25 -5.67 1.55 -17.04
C ARG A 25 -6.93 2.27 -16.54
N THR A 26 -7.07 2.26 -15.22
CA THR A 26 -7.37 3.44 -14.40
C THR A 26 -6.48 3.42 -13.17
N GLU A 27 -5.87 4.56 -12.90
CA GLU A 27 -4.92 4.94 -11.85
C GLU A 27 -4.77 3.98 -10.62
N LYS A 28 -3.51 3.56 -10.39
CA LYS A 28 -2.94 3.10 -9.10
C LYS A 28 -3.25 1.70 -8.53
N THR A 29 -3.74 0.74 -9.32
CA THR A 29 -3.70 -0.67 -8.91
C THR A 29 -3.65 -1.58 -10.13
N VAL A 30 -2.63 -2.43 -10.24
CA VAL A 30 -2.61 -3.48 -11.27
C VAL A 30 -3.45 -4.63 -10.73
N ASP A 31 -4.76 -4.45 -10.74
CA ASP A 31 -5.72 -5.53 -10.57
C ASP A 31 -5.69 -6.35 -11.87
N GLU A 32 -5.12 -7.55 -11.82
CA GLU A 32 -4.96 -8.40 -13.01
C GLU A 32 -6.25 -9.18 -13.23
N ILE A 33 -6.91 -8.99 -14.37
CA ILE A 33 -8.07 -9.83 -14.75
C ILE A 33 -7.53 -11.17 -15.21
N ILE A 34 -7.86 -12.20 -14.43
CA ILE A 34 -7.49 -13.59 -14.70
C ILE A 34 -8.43 -14.18 -15.76
N LEU A 35 -9.70 -13.77 -15.74
CA LEU A 35 -10.74 -14.37 -16.57
C LEU A 35 -11.86 -13.36 -16.86
N GLU A 36 -12.36 -13.39 -18.09
CA GLU A 36 -13.60 -12.76 -18.52
C GLU A 36 -14.56 -13.88 -18.94
N SER A 37 -15.84 -13.81 -18.57
CA SER A 37 -16.83 -14.83 -18.93
C SER A 37 -18.21 -14.21 -19.07
N ASP A 38 -18.90 -14.53 -20.15
CA ASP A 38 -20.31 -14.18 -20.32
C ASP A 38 -21.18 -15.34 -19.86
N ILE A 39 -22.11 -15.07 -18.94
CA ILE A 39 -23.09 -16.03 -18.45
C ILE A 39 -24.47 -15.37 -18.55
N ASP A 40 -25.34 -15.93 -19.37
CA ASP A 40 -26.70 -15.43 -19.65
C ASP A 40 -26.74 -13.95 -20.06
N GLY A 41 -25.76 -13.50 -20.87
CA GLY A 41 -25.64 -12.11 -21.32
C GLY A 41 -25.09 -11.16 -20.27
N THR A 42 -24.60 -11.69 -19.15
CA THR A 42 -23.93 -10.92 -18.10
C THR A 42 -22.44 -11.23 -18.11
N ALA A 43 -21.62 -10.19 -18.29
CA ALA A 43 -20.18 -10.30 -18.24
C ALA A 43 -19.66 -10.35 -16.78
N TYR A 44 -18.94 -11.41 -16.47
CA TYR A 44 -18.24 -11.66 -15.21
C TYR A 44 -16.73 -11.57 -15.41
N TYR A 45 -16.04 -10.91 -14.47
CA TYR A 45 -14.58 -10.81 -14.46
C TYR A 45 -14.02 -11.41 -13.16
N LEU A 46 -13.08 -12.35 -13.27
CA LEU A 46 -12.26 -12.77 -12.14
C LEU A 46 -11.02 -11.88 -12.07
N VAL A 47 -10.90 -11.15 -10.96
CA VAL A 47 -9.80 -10.23 -10.71
C VAL A 47 -8.87 -10.81 -9.66
N ARG A 48 -7.59 -10.97 -9.99
CA ARG A 48 -6.54 -11.17 -9.02
C ARG A 48 -6.24 -9.83 -8.39
N ARG A 49 -6.71 -9.64 -7.16
CA ARG A 49 -6.10 -8.65 -6.28
C ARG A 49 -4.82 -9.26 -5.76
N THR A 50 -3.66 -8.79 -6.25
CA THR A 50 -2.44 -9.02 -5.49
C THR A 50 -2.69 -8.46 -4.09
N PRO A 51 -2.62 -9.26 -3.02
CA PRO A 51 -2.73 -8.71 -1.69
C PRO A 51 -1.67 -7.62 -1.62
N ARG A 52 -2.10 -6.37 -1.38
CA ARG A 52 -1.15 -5.39 -0.89
C ARG A 52 -0.59 -6.06 0.35
N VAL A 53 0.69 -6.38 0.33
CA VAL A 53 1.42 -6.53 1.57
C VAL A 53 1.38 -5.12 2.15
N ASN A 54 0.27 -4.78 2.78
CA ASN A 54 0.22 -3.73 3.76
C ASN A 54 1.04 -4.31 4.92
N CYS A 55 2.36 -4.28 4.77
CA CYS A 55 3.20 -4.06 5.93
C CYS A 55 2.72 -2.72 6.44
N GLU A 56 1.66 -2.71 7.26
CA GLU A 56 1.22 -1.50 7.93
C GLU A 56 2.45 -1.01 8.69
N ILE A 57 3.05 0.08 8.21
CA ILE A 57 4.26 0.58 8.81
C ILE A 57 3.84 1.22 10.14
N HIS A 58 3.92 0.41 11.20
CA HIS A 58 3.54 0.81 12.54
C HIS A 58 4.61 1.71 13.15
N LEU A 59 4.50 2.99 12.81
CA LEU A 59 5.13 4.06 13.57
C LEU A 59 4.41 4.22 14.91
N SER A 60 5.17 4.29 15.99
CA SER A 60 4.65 4.65 17.31
C SER A 60 4.05 6.06 17.28
N PRO A 61 3.19 6.45 18.25
CA PRO A 61 2.62 7.78 18.31
C PRO A 61 3.67 8.90 18.27
N ARG A 62 4.81 8.69 18.95
CA ARG A 62 5.92 9.64 18.96
C ARG A 62 6.62 9.74 17.60
N GLU A 63 6.82 8.61 16.93
CA GLU A 63 7.42 8.57 15.60
C GLU A 63 6.50 9.23 14.57
N LYS A 64 5.19 8.99 14.63
CA LYS A 64 4.19 9.68 13.79
C LYS A 64 4.23 11.20 13.99
N ALA A 65 4.27 11.66 15.24
CA ALA A 65 4.37 13.09 15.52
C ALA A 65 5.64 13.73 14.93
N ILE A 66 6.78 13.06 15.05
CA ILE A 66 8.05 13.51 14.46
C ILE A 66 7.98 13.51 12.93
N ALA A 67 7.48 12.44 12.32
CA ALA A 67 7.34 12.30 10.88
C ALA A 67 6.43 13.38 10.27
N LYS A 68 5.33 13.73 10.93
CA LYS A 68 4.44 14.84 10.53
C LYS A 68 5.17 16.19 10.52
N LEU A 69 5.92 16.50 11.58
CA LEU A 69 6.68 17.75 11.64
C LEU A 69 7.81 17.78 10.61
N VAL A 70 8.38 16.62 10.28
CA VAL A 70 9.38 16.50 9.21
C VAL A 70 8.76 16.79 7.84
N ALA A 71 7.58 16.25 7.57
CA ALA A 71 6.83 16.50 6.34
C ALA A 71 6.42 17.97 6.19
N GLN A 72 6.23 18.68 7.30
CA GLN A 72 6.05 20.14 7.34
C GLN A 72 7.35 20.95 7.11
N GLY A 73 8.49 20.28 6.90
CA GLY A 73 9.78 20.93 6.63
C GLY A 73 10.57 21.36 7.87
N LEU A 74 10.15 21.00 9.10
CA LEU A 74 10.85 21.46 10.31
C LEU A 74 12.20 20.76 10.51
N SER A 75 13.24 21.52 10.86
CA SER A 75 14.54 20.97 11.26
C SER A 75 14.47 20.17 12.56
N ASN A 76 15.43 19.27 12.81
CA ASN A 76 15.51 18.50 14.07
C ASN A 76 15.55 19.41 15.31
N LYS A 77 16.16 20.60 15.19
CA LYS A 77 16.22 21.61 16.26
C LYS A 77 14.84 22.20 16.53
N SER A 78 14.10 22.56 15.48
CA SER A 78 12.73 23.09 15.59
C SER A 78 11.76 22.04 16.14
N ILE A 79 11.88 20.79 15.68
CA ILE A 79 11.10 19.66 16.18
C ILE A 79 11.38 19.43 17.66
N GLY A 80 12.66 19.43 18.06
CA GLY A 80 13.06 19.26 19.46
C GLY A 80 12.44 20.32 20.36
N LYS A 81 12.52 21.60 19.95
CA LYS A 81 11.87 22.71 20.66
C LYS A 81 10.35 22.50 20.80
N ARG A 82 9.67 22.13 19.70
CA ARG A 82 8.21 21.94 19.69
C ARG A 82 7.74 20.76 20.54
N LEU A 83 8.56 19.71 20.62
CA LEU A 83 8.23 18.47 21.31
C LEU A 83 8.85 18.35 22.71
N GLY A 84 9.54 19.40 23.20
CA GLY A 84 10.20 19.42 24.51
C GLY A 84 11.34 18.40 24.67
N ILE A 85 12.02 18.05 23.57
CA ILE A 85 13.12 17.07 23.58
C ILE A 85 14.36 17.61 22.87
N ALA A 86 15.51 17.02 23.16
CA ALA A 86 16.74 17.41 22.49
C ALA A 86 16.76 17.02 20.99
N HIS A 87 17.47 17.81 20.19
CA HIS A 87 17.54 17.60 18.73
C HIS A 87 18.23 16.27 18.36
N TRP A 88 19.16 15.77 19.18
CA TRP A 88 19.77 14.46 18.99
C TRP A 88 18.78 13.32 19.23
N THR A 89 17.83 13.48 20.16
CA THR A 89 16.74 12.51 20.39
C THR A 89 15.84 12.43 19.16
N VAL A 90 15.54 13.57 18.52
CA VAL A 90 14.82 13.60 17.23
C VAL A 90 15.59 12.84 16.15
N ALA A 91 16.90 13.02 16.06
CA ALA A 91 17.73 12.28 15.11
C ALA A 91 17.71 10.76 15.35
N THR A 92 17.71 10.33 16.62
CA THR A 92 17.56 8.92 16.99
C THR A 92 16.20 8.35 16.57
N HIS A 93 15.11 9.09 16.79
CA HIS A 93 13.79 8.69 16.30
C HIS A 93 13.76 8.59 14.77
N LEU A 94 14.36 9.55 14.06
CA LEU A 94 14.44 9.52 12.60
C LEU A 94 15.16 8.28 12.07
N ARG A 95 16.27 7.86 12.69
CA ARG A 95 16.96 6.62 12.28
C ARG A 95 16.06 5.40 12.42
N ARG A 96 15.29 5.30 13.52
CA ARG A 96 14.33 4.19 13.73
C ARG A 96 13.22 4.22 12.69
N ILE A 97 12.70 5.41 12.38
CA ILE A 97 11.69 5.61 11.34
C ILE A 97 12.23 5.19 9.96
N PHE A 98 13.47 5.56 9.63
CA PHE A 98 14.12 5.17 8.38
C PHE A 98 14.24 3.66 8.23
N VAL A 99 14.64 2.96 9.29
CA VAL A 99 14.69 1.49 9.31
C VAL A 99 13.29 0.89 9.13
N LYS A 100 12.28 1.40 9.85
CA LYS A 100 10.89 0.92 9.74
C LYS A 100 10.28 1.14 8.35
N LEU A 101 10.66 2.22 7.68
CA LEU A 101 10.21 2.57 6.34
C LEU A 101 11.10 1.99 5.23
N ASN A 102 12.19 1.31 5.60
CA ASN A 102 13.22 0.82 4.68
C ASN A 102 13.74 1.92 3.71
N VAL A 103 14.04 3.10 4.24
CA VAL A 103 14.56 4.25 3.50
C VAL A 103 15.89 4.72 4.09
N ASN A 104 16.67 5.47 3.31
CA ASN A 104 17.98 5.97 3.72
C ASN A 104 18.05 7.50 3.82
N SER A 105 16.99 8.23 3.45
CA SER A 105 16.99 9.68 3.41
C SER A 105 15.70 10.29 3.91
N ARG A 106 15.79 11.54 4.35
CA ARG A 106 14.66 12.35 4.79
C ARG A 106 13.62 12.53 3.68
N THR A 107 14.06 12.76 2.46
CA THR A 107 13.17 12.92 1.30
C THR A 107 12.48 11.60 0.97
N ALA A 108 13.22 10.49 0.92
CA ALA A 108 12.64 9.17 0.70
C ALA A 108 11.61 8.80 1.78
N MET A 109 11.88 9.17 3.04
CA MET A 109 10.91 9.01 4.13
C MET A 109 9.61 9.77 3.86
N ILE A 110 9.68 11.02 3.43
CA ILE A 110 8.50 11.84 3.13
C ILE A 110 7.73 11.25 1.94
N THR A 111 8.42 10.90 0.85
CA THR A 111 7.81 10.26 -0.32
C THR A 111 7.09 8.98 0.07
N ARG A 112 7.73 8.12 0.85
CA ARG A 112 7.15 6.84 1.30
C ARG A 112 5.90 7.04 2.17
N LEU A 113 5.94 8.00 3.08
CA LEU A 113 4.79 8.32 3.94
C LEU A 113 3.60 8.92 3.19
N LEU A 114 3.85 9.62 2.08
CA LEU A 114 2.81 10.13 1.18
C LEU A 114 2.19 9.02 0.33
N GLU A 115 3.00 8.06 -0.14
CA GLU A 115 2.50 6.88 -0.86
C GLU A 115 1.57 6.03 0.01
N GLU A 116 1.85 5.92 1.30
CA GLU A 116 1.10 5.08 2.24
C GLU A 116 -0.04 5.82 2.97
N ASN A 117 -0.33 7.10 2.62
CA ASN A 117 -1.36 7.95 3.26
C ASN A 117 -1.23 8.10 4.79
N VAL A 118 -0.08 7.78 5.39
CA VAL A 118 0.14 7.79 6.85
C VAL A 118 0.07 9.20 7.45
N LEU A 119 0.20 10.24 6.63
CA LEU A 119 0.18 11.65 7.06
C LEU A 119 -1.21 12.30 7.01
N GLN A 120 -2.25 11.61 6.52
CA GLN A 120 -3.60 12.19 6.34
C GLN A 120 -4.55 12.02 7.55
N GLY A 121 -4.09 11.45 8.67
CA GLY A 121 -4.88 11.32 9.91
C GLY A 121 -4.51 12.31 10.98
#